data_AF-A0A352XRJ3-F1
#
_entry.id   AF-A0A352XRJ3-F1
#
_cell.length_a   1.000
_cell.length_b   1.000
_cell.length_c   1.000
_cell.angle_alpha   90.00
_cell.angle_beta   90.00
_cell.angle_gamma   90.00
#
_symmetry.space_group_name_H-M   'P 1'
#
loop_
_entity.id
_entity.type
_entity.pdbx_description
1 polymer ?
#
loop_
_entity_poly.entity_id
_entity_poly.type
_entity_poly.pdbx_seq_one_letter_code
_entity_poly.pdbx_strand_id
1 'polypeptide(L)' 'MLTALDHIIIGVNDIAQATTVFSQKLGLAISGGGIHPTGGTANRIIIVGDTYLELITIRAPEEAQQ' A
#
# COMPACT_ATOMS: atom_id res chain seq x y z
N MET A 1 -11.11 -22.31 7.27
CA MET A 1 -11.00 -22.53 5.81
C MET A 1 -10.47 -21.26 5.18
N LEU A 2 -9.64 -21.37 4.15
CA LEU A 2 -9.24 -20.23 3.32
C LEU A 2 -10.42 -19.87 2.41
N THR A 3 -10.90 -18.63 2.46
CA THR A 3 -12.17 -18.22 1.80
C THR A 3 -11.96 -17.36 0.57
N ALA A 4 -10.95 -16.49 0.56
CA ALA A 4 -10.63 -15.60 -0.56
C ALA A 4 -9.22 -15.01 -0.40
N LEU A 5 -8.75 -14.29 -1.42
CA LEU A 5 -7.63 -13.36 -1.30
C LEU A 5 -8.15 -12.05 -0.71
N ASP A 6 -7.55 -11.59 0.39
CA ASP A 6 -7.90 -10.31 1.00
C ASP A 6 -7.27 -9.15 0.22
N HIS A 7 -5.94 -9.20 0.01
CA HIS A 7 -5.20 -8.18 -0.75
C HIS A 7 -3.84 -8.70 -1.25
N ILE A 8 -3.21 -7.90 -2.12
CA ILE A 8 -1.83 -8.08 -2.57
C ILE A 8 -1.00 -6.87 -2.13
N ILE A 9 0.13 -7.13 -1.47
CA ILE A 9 1.10 -6.10 -1.07
C ILE A 9 2.15 -5.93 -2.17
N ILE A 10 2.40 -4.68 -2.55
CA ILE A 10 3.47 -4.27 -3.45
C ILE A 10 4.41 -3.33 -2.71
N GLY A 11 5.61 -3.82 -2.40
CA GLY A 11 6.67 -3.00 -1.83
C GLY A 11 7.17 -1.97 -2.83
N VAL A 12 7.20 -0.71 -2.45
CA VAL A 12 7.68 0.40 -3.27
C VAL A 12 8.70 1.24 -2.51
N ASN A 13 9.71 1.74 -3.21
CA ASN A 13 10.75 2.57 -2.60
C ASN A 13 10.25 3.99 -2.27
N ASP A 14 9.35 4.52 -3.09
CA ASP A 14 8.76 5.85 -2.91
C ASP A 14 7.25 5.75 -3.13
N ILE A 15 6.49 5.96 -2.05
CA ILE A 15 5.03 5.86 -2.08
C ILE A 15 4.39 6.99 -2.90
N ALA A 16 4.96 8.20 -2.95
CA ALA A 16 4.41 9.31 -3.72
C ALA A 16 4.62 9.09 -5.23
N GLN A 17 5.80 8.61 -5.61
CA GLN A 17 6.07 8.22 -6.99
C GLN A 17 5.17 7.06 -7.41
N ALA A 18 5.06 6.02 -6.58
CA ALA A 18 4.18 4.88 -6.86
C ALA A 18 2.72 5.30 -7.00
N THR A 19 2.22 6.15 -6.09
CA THR A 19 0.88 6.74 -6.17
C THR A 19 0.66 7.39 -7.54
N THR A 20 1.61 8.22 -8.00
CA THR A 20 1.54 8.92 -9.29
C THR A 20 1.52 7.94 -10.46
N VAL A 21 2.36 6.91 -10.45
CA VAL A 21 2.39 5.89 -11.51
C VAL A 21 1.06 5.15 -11.58
N PHE A 22 0.58 4.65 -10.44
CA PHE A 22 -0.66 3.88 -10.39
C PHE A 22 -1.88 4.74 -10.76
N SER A 23 -1.94 5.99 -10.27
CA SER A 23 -3.10 6.84 -10.55
C SER A 23 -3.09 7.46 -11.94
N GLN A 24 -1.94 7.97 -12.41
CA GLN A 24 -1.89 8.76 -13.65
C GLN A 24 -1.49 7.93 -14.88
N LYS A 25 -0.65 6.91 -14.71
CA LYS A 25 -0.20 6.08 -15.85
C LYS A 25 -1.06 4.83 -16.01
N LEU A 26 -1.49 4.23 -14.91
CA LEU A 26 -2.32 3.02 -14.93
C LEU A 26 -3.82 3.31 -14.76
N GLY A 27 -4.19 4.55 -14.39
CA GLY A 27 -5.59 4.95 -14.24
C GLY A 27 -6.28 4.36 -13.00
N LEU A 28 -5.54 3.90 -12.00
CA LEU A 28 -6.08 3.27 -10.80
C LEU A 28 -6.39 4.30 -9.72
N ALA A 29 -7.63 4.30 -9.24
CA ALA A 29 -8.06 5.24 -8.21
C ALA A 29 -7.49 4.88 -6.84
N ILE A 30 -6.77 5.82 -6.23
CA ILE A 30 -6.30 5.69 -4.85
C ILE A 30 -7.49 5.91 -3.91
N SER A 31 -7.82 4.91 -3.12
CA SER A 31 -8.99 4.91 -2.24
C SER A 31 -8.67 5.30 -0.80
N GLY A 32 -7.40 5.24 -0.40
CA GLY A 32 -6.98 5.60 0.95
C GLY A 32 -5.53 5.24 1.24
N GLY A 33 -5.23 5.10 2.52
CA GLY A 33 -3.92 4.76 3.03
C GLY A 33 -3.73 5.27 4.45
N GLY A 34 -2.54 5.04 4.99
CA GLY A 34 -2.22 5.36 6.36
C GLY A 34 -0.73 5.26 6.64
N ILE A 35 -0.42 5.49 7.90
CA ILE A 35 0.90 5.34 8.50
C ILE A 35 0.76 4.26 9.56
N HIS A 36 1.75 3.38 9.67
CA HIS A 36 1.83 2.33 10.67
C HIS A 36 2.95 2.67 11.67
N PRO A 37 2.66 3.36 12.79
CA PRO A 37 3.70 3.87 13.69
C PRO A 37 4.55 2.79 14.38
N THR A 38 4.03 1.58 14.55
CA THR A 38 4.77 0.45 15.14
C THR A 38 5.53 -0.39 14.11
N GLY A 39 5.17 -0.22 12.83
CA GLY A 39 5.78 -0.95 11.72
C GLY A 39 6.70 -0.07 10.87
N GLY A 40 6.83 1.22 11.19
CA GLY A 40 7.67 2.15 10.43
C GLY A 40 7.29 2.30 8.96
N THR A 41 6.06 1.97 8.58
CA THR A 41 5.61 1.94 7.17
C THR A 41 4.52 2.95 6.89
N ALA A 42 4.34 3.26 5.60
CA ALA A 42 3.18 3.98 5.11
C ALA A 42 2.65 3.29 3.85
N ASN A 43 1.35 3.35 3.64
CA ASN A 43 0.71 2.68 2.51
C ASN A 43 -0.23 3.57 1.69
N ARG A 44 -0.65 3.04 0.56
CA ARG A 44 -1.79 3.49 -0.24
C ARG A 44 -2.62 2.29 -0.67
N ILE A 45 -3.92 2.48 -0.66
CA ILE A 45 -4.91 1.44 -0.96
C ILE A 45 -5.58 1.74 -2.29
N ILE A 46 -5.69 0.72 -3.14
CA ILE A 46 -6.44 0.74 -4.40
C ILE A 46 -7.44 -0.41 -4.35
N ILE A 47 -8.74 -0.09 -4.25
CA ILE A 47 -9.79 -1.10 -4.24
C ILE A 47 -9.97 -1.71 -5.65
N VAL A 48 -10.05 -3.03 -5.71
CA VAL A 48 -10.27 -3.81 -6.93
C VAL A 48 -11.36 -4.85 -6.66
N GLY A 49 -12.62 -4.50 -6.96
CA GLY A 49 -13.76 -5.38 -6.68
C GLY A 49 -13.93 -5.60 -5.18
N ASP A 50 -13.83 -6.85 -4.74
CA ASP A 50 -13.92 -7.31 -3.35
C ASP A 50 -12.55 -7.49 -2.67
N THR A 51 -11.46 -7.11 -3.33
CA THR A 51 -10.08 -7.16 -2.82
C THR A 51 -9.38 -5.80 -3.05
N TYR A 52 -8.10 -5.68 -2.67
CA TYR A 52 -7.33 -4.44 -2.88
C TYR A 52 -5.84 -4.68 -3.14
N LEU A 53 -5.20 -3.69 -3.76
CA LEU A 53 -3.75 -3.56 -3.79
C LEU A 53 -3.32 -2.62 -2.67
N GLU A 54 -2.32 -3.06 -1.90
CA GLU A 54 -1.62 -2.23 -0.91
C GLU A 54 -0.23 -1.89 -1.45
N LEU A 55 -0.04 -0.63 -1.82
CA LEU A 55 1.30 -0.11 -2.06
C LEU A 55 1.90 0.25 -0.71
N ILE A 56 3.04 -0.31 -0.34
CA ILE A 56 3.65 -0.07 0.98
C ILE A 56 5.12 0.32 0.83
N THR A 57 5.55 1.29 1.64
CA THR A 57 6.94 1.71 1.73
C THR A 57 7.40 1.77 3.18
N ILE A 58 8.71 1.67 3.38
CA ILE A 58 9.31 2.01 4.66
C ILE A 58 9.34 3.54 4.78
N ARG A 59 8.72 4.06 5.83
CA ARG A 59 8.68 5.48 6.17
C ARG A 59 9.74 5.83 7.22
N ALA A 60 9.88 4.99 8.23
CA ALA A 60 10.72 5.21 9.41
C ALA A 60 11.28 3.84 9.87
N PRO A 61 12.40 3.38 9.29
CA PRO A 61 12.98 2.07 9.63
C PRO A 61 13.25 1.89 11.14
N GLU A 62 13.55 2.98 11.84
CA GLU A 62 13.80 3.01 13.29
C GLU A 62 12.57 2.68 14.14
N GLU A 63 11.36 2.85 13.60
CA GLU A 63 10.11 2.51 14.27
C GLU A 63 9.72 1.03 14.10
N ALA A 64 10.40 0.28 13.22
CA ALA A 64 10.07 -1.11 12.95
C ALA A 64 10.41 -1.99 14.18
N GLN A 65 9.37 -2.49 14.85
CA GLN A 65 9.51 -3.46 15.93
C GLN A 65 9.96 -4.83 15.36
N GLN A 66 10.92 -5.48 16.04
CA GLN A 66 11.39 -6.83 15.70
C GLN A 66 10.36 -7.91 16.03
#